data_AF-A0A0N1C4Z9-F1
#
_entry.id   AF-A0A0N1C4Z9-F1
#
_cell.length_a   1.000
_cell.length_b   1.000
_cell.length_c   1.000
_cell.angle_alpha   90.00
_cell.angle_beta   90.00
_cell.angle_gamma   90.00
#
_symmetry.space_group_name_H-M   'P 1'
#
loop_
_entity.id
_entity.type
_entity.pdbx_description
1 polymer ?
#
loop_
_entity_poly.entity_id
_entity_poly.type
_entity_poly.pdbx_seq_one_letter_code
_entity_poly.pdbx_strand_id
1 'polypeptide(L)' 'LAYVVDNLDGTILARLSTQQLDLGRAYTVTASGAKPTSPVSVMQRG' A
#
# COMPACT_ATOMS: atom_id res chain seq x y z
N LEU A 1 12.08 5.99 8.46
CA LEU A 1 10.86 5.99 7.64
C LEU A 1 11.21 5.25 6.36
N ALA A 2 10.42 4.26 5.96
CA ALA A 2 10.60 3.52 4.73
C ALA A 2 9.28 3.45 3.97
N TYR A 3 9.31 3.50 2.64
CA TYR A 3 8.14 3.32 1.81
C TYR A 3 8.44 2.34 0.69
N VAL A 4 7.42 1.62 0.24
CA VAL A 4 7.47 0.70 -0.89
C VAL A 4 6.24 0.91 -1.76
N VAL A 5 6.45 0.99 -3.07
CA VAL A 5 5.39 0.93 -4.08
C VAL A 5 5.79 -0.17 -5.04
N ASP A 6 5.07 -1.28 -5.01
CA ASP A 6 5.40 -2.45 -5.81
C ASP A 6 4.22 -2.83 -6.70
N ASN A 7 4.50 -3.37 -7.89
CA ASN A 7 3.48 -3.85 -8.81
C ASN A 7 3.46 -5.37 -8.79
N LEU A 8 2.31 -5.92 -8.42
CA LEU A 8 2.05 -7.35 -8.37
C LEU A 8 0.83 -7.65 -9.25
N ASP A 9 1.10 -8.16 -10.45
CA ASP A 9 0.08 -8.61 -11.41
C ASP A 9 -1.04 -7.59 -11.67
N GLY A 10 -0.67 -6.33 -11.94
CA GLY A 10 -1.63 -5.25 -12.24
C GLY A 10 -2.27 -4.63 -11.00
N THR A 11 -1.89 -5.09 -9.81
CA THR A 11 -2.21 -4.46 -8.54
C THR A 11 -0.97 -3.78 -7.96
N ILE A 12 -1.08 -2.51 -7.59
CA ILE A 12 -0.04 -1.80 -6.86
C ILE A 12 -0.23 -2.01 -5.36
N LEU A 13 0.82 -2.45 -4.67
CA LEU A 13 0.91 -2.49 -3.22
C LEU A 13 1.71 -1.30 -2.73
N ALA A 14 1.04 -0.38 -2.03
CA ALA A 14 1.68 0.73 -1.34
C ALA A 14 1.84 0.40 0.14
N ARG A 15 3.06 0.48 0.65
CA ARG A 15 3.38 0.29 2.07
C ARG A 15 4.20 1.45 2.61
N LEU A 16 3.88 1.89 3.81
CA LEU A 16 4.61 2.93 4.55
C LEU A 16 4.93 2.41 5.95
N SER A 17 6.21 2.36 6.27
CA SER A 17 6.73 1.80 7.51
C SER A 17 7.46 2.87 8.33
N THR A 18 7.02 3.03 9.56
CA THR A 18 7.65 3.85 10.61
C THR A 18 8.23 2.92 11.68
N GLN A 19 8.83 3.48 12.74
CA GLN A 19 9.34 2.65 13.83
C GLN A 19 8.21 1.88 14.55
N GLN A 20 7.04 2.51 14.71
CA GLN A 20 5.94 2.00 15.55
C GLN A 20 4.74 1.50 14.75
N LEU A 21 4.70 1.77 13.45
CA LEU A 21 3.51 1.52 12.63
C LEU A 21 3.87 1.18 11.20
N ASP A 22 3.16 0.22 10.63
CA ASP A 22 3.10 -0.07 9.21
C ASP A 22 1.69 0.20 8.67
N LEU A 23 1.63 0.89 7.53
CA LEU A 23 0.43 1.14 6.75
C LEU A 23 0.53 0.40 5.43
N GLY A 24 -0.57 -0.22 4.99
CA GLY A 24 -0.64 -0.93 3.70
C GLY A 24 -1.95 -0.66 2.96
N ARG A 25 -1.88 -0.57 1.63
CA ARG A 25 -3.07 -0.51 0.76
C ARG A 25 -2.79 -1.05 -0.63
N ALA A 26 -3.77 -1.75 -1.20
CA ALA A 26 -3.75 -2.22 -2.57
C ALA A 26 -4.52 -1.29 -3.52
N TYR A 27 -4.04 -1.17 -4.75
CA TYR A 27 -4.69 -0.43 -5.82
C TYR A 27 -4.70 -1.23 -7.11
N THR A 28 -5.78 -1.19 -7.87
CA THR A 28 -5.80 -1.70 -9.23
C THR A 28 -5.36 -0.60 -10.19
N VAL A 29 -4.45 -0.92 -11.12
CA VAL A 29 -4.07 -0.01 -12.20
C VAL A 29 -5.22 0.09 -13.20
N THR A 30 -5.66 1.31 -13.49
CA THR A 30 -6.66 1.63 -14.50
C THR A 30 -6.04 2.55 -15.56
N ALA A 31 -6.71 2.68 -16.72
CA ALA A 31 -6.23 3.57 -17.79
C ALA A 31 -6.06 5.04 -17.34
N SER A 32 -6.78 5.46 -16.29
CA SER A 32 -6.74 6.81 -15.73
C SER A 32 -5.84 6.94 -14.49
N GLY A 33 -5.17 5.88 -14.04
CA GLY A 33 -4.31 5.91 -12.85
C GLY A 33 -4.43 4.68 -11.96
N ALA A 34 -4.44 4.87 -10.63
CA ALA A 34 -4.55 3.78 -9.66
C ALA A 34 -5.80 3.94 -8.79
N LYS A 35 -6.72 2.97 -8.85
CA LYS A 35 -7.95 2.96 -8.04
C LYS A 35 -7.75 2.10 -6.79
N PRO A 36 -8.13 2.56 -5.58
CA PRO A 36 -8.04 1.72 -4.38
C PRO A 36 -8.88 0.45 -4.55
N THR A 37 -8.28 -0.71 -4.28
CA THR A 37 -8.99 -2.00 -4.30
C THR A 37 -9.12 -2.65 -2.92
N SER A 38 -8.47 -2.07 -1.90
CA SER A 38 -8.60 -2.50 -0.51
C SER A 38 -8.82 -1.31 0.43
N PRO A 39 -9.39 -1.53 1.63
CA PRO A 39 -9.23 -0.61 2.76
C PRO A 39 -7.75 -0.41 3.12
N VAL A 40 -7.49 0.61 3.94
CA VAL A 40 -6.17 0.81 4.54
C VAL A 40 -5.99 -0.16 5.71
N SER A 41 -4.93 -0.94 5.67
CA SER A 41 -4.49 -1.78 6.78
C SER A 41 -3.48 -1.02 7.65
N VAL A 42 -3.62 -1.19 8.97
CA VAL A 42 -2.79 -0.54 9.98
C VAL A 42 -2.26 -1.62 10.91
N MET A 43 -0.94 -1.73 11.03
CA MET A 43 -0.29 -2.65 11.96
C MET A 43 0.63 -1.87 12.88
N GLN A 44 0.33 -1.87 14.17
CA GLN A 44 1.16 -1.23 15.19
C GLN A 44 2.20 -2.24 15.69
N ARG A 45 3.47 -1.84 15.70
CA ARG A 45 4.55 -2.56 16.39
C ARG A 45 4.65 -1.99 17.80
N GLY A 46 4.21 -2.78 18.78
CA GLY A 46 4.47 -2.57 20.22
C GLY A 46 5.71 -3.29 20.66
#